data_AF-Q8SUI5-F1
#
_entry.id   AF-Q8SUI5-F1
#
_cell.length_a   1.000
_cell.length_b   1.000
_cell.length_c   1.000
_cell.angle_alpha   90.00
_cell.angle_beta   90.00
_cell.angle_gamma   90.00
#
_symmetry.space_group_name_H-M   'P 1'
#
loop_
_entity.id
_entity.type
_entity.pdbx_description
1 polymer ?
#
loop_
_entity_poly.entity_id
_entity_poly.type
_entity_poly.pdbx_seq_one_letter_code
_entity_poly.pdbx_strand_id
1 'polypeptide(L)'
;MGDLNGRMDSLTKEIRHLSKELQNGNREIKRLEAKVREQREEIVQKDAKLEELGICISRLKRQVNEKSREARSKERAIQSECRRKELLNGKILGSSKSRRDYYISLEMKMLNERFEIMRRFILAISERFGLDFEVFDELIRISEGFDDPVISVLLDSISPSKQMLQGQEEQDGIHLK
;
A
#
# COMPACT_ATOMS: atom_id res chain seq x y z
N MET A 1 89.39 28.53 -56.38
CA MET A 1 88.46 29.58 -55.92
C MET A 1 86.99 29.21 -56.13
N GLY A 2 86.57 28.70 -57.30
CA GLY A 2 85.15 28.37 -57.56
C GLY A 2 84.56 27.23 -56.70
N ASP A 3 85.31 26.16 -56.45
CA ASP A 3 84.84 24.98 -55.70
C ASP A 3 84.59 25.27 -54.20
N LEU A 4 85.46 26.09 -53.60
CA LEU A 4 85.32 26.50 -52.19
C LEU A 4 84.08 27.40 -52.00
N ASN A 5 83.82 28.33 -52.94
CA ASN A 5 82.63 29.17 -52.91
C ASN A 5 81.34 28.35 -53.06
N GLY A 6 81.32 27.34 -53.94
CA GLY A 6 80.15 26.46 -54.09
C GLY A 6 79.83 25.66 -52.83
N ARG A 7 80.86 25.13 -52.15
CA ARG A 7 80.69 24.47 -50.84
C ARG A 7 80.21 25.44 -49.76
N MET A 8 80.72 26.67 -49.74
CA MET A 8 80.29 27.70 -48.79
C MET A 8 78.81 28.08 -48.98
N ASP A 9 78.36 28.21 -50.22
CA ASP A 9 76.95 28.49 -50.53
C ASP A 9 76.03 27.33 -50.12
N SER A 10 76.47 26.08 -50.33
CA SER A 10 75.73 24.88 -49.90
C SER A 10 75.57 24.84 -48.38
N LEU A 11 76.68 25.00 -47.63
CA LEU A 11 76.65 25.03 -46.17
C LEU A 11 75.78 26.18 -45.64
N THR A 12 75.81 27.34 -46.28
CA THR A 12 74.96 28.49 -45.90
C THR A 12 73.47 28.21 -46.12
N LYS A 13 73.11 27.43 -47.15
CA LYS A 13 71.72 26.98 -47.37
C LYS A 13 71.29 25.96 -46.32
N GLU A 14 72.16 25.01 -46.00
CA GLU A 14 71.92 23.98 -44.99
C GLU A 14 71.75 24.58 -43.59
N ILE A 15 72.62 25.52 -43.19
CA ILE A 15 72.48 26.26 -41.93
C ILE A 15 71.13 26.99 -41.86
N ARG A 16 70.70 27.64 -42.96
CA ARG A 16 69.39 28.30 -43.02
C ARG A 16 68.23 27.32 -42.91
N HIS A 17 68.34 26.14 -43.49
CA HIS A 17 67.35 25.08 -43.37
C HIS A 17 67.24 24.58 -41.93
N LEU A 18 68.37 24.15 -41.35
CA LEU A 18 68.45 23.66 -39.97
C LEU A 18 67.97 24.72 -38.97
N SER A 19 68.29 26.00 -39.20
CA SER A 19 67.81 27.09 -38.35
C SER A 19 66.27 27.23 -38.39
N LYS A 20 65.63 27.01 -39.54
CA LYS A 20 64.16 27.02 -39.64
C LYS A 20 63.54 25.80 -38.95
N GLU A 21 64.13 24.62 -39.13
CA GLU A 21 63.68 23.41 -38.44
C GLU A 21 63.79 23.54 -36.93
N LEU A 22 64.91 24.08 -36.43
CA LEU A 22 65.11 24.37 -35.01
C LEU A 22 64.05 25.36 -34.49
N GLN A 23 63.75 26.41 -35.25
CA GLN A 23 62.71 27.37 -34.86
C GLN A 23 61.33 26.71 -34.81
N ASN A 24 61.01 25.84 -35.76
CA ASN A 24 59.75 25.10 -35.79
C ASN A 24 59.66 24.11 -34.62
N GLY A 25 60.73 23.35 -34.34
CA GLY A 25 60.82 22.45 -33.20
C GLY A 25 60.60 23.18 -31.88
N ASN A 26 61.24 24.35 -31.70
CA ASN A 26 61.04 25.19 -30.51
C ASN A 26 59.60 25.69 -30.35
N ARG A 27 58.88 25.99 -31.45
CA ARG A 27 57.46 26.35 -31.38
C ARG A 27 56.61 25.17 -30.95
N GLU A 28 56.91 23.98 -31.47
CA GLU A 28 56.16 22.78 -31.12
C GLU A 28 56.38 22.37 -29.67
N ILE A 29 57.62 22.46 -29.17
CA ILE A 29 57.93 22.27 -27.74
C ILE A 29 57.07 23.19 -26.87
N LYS A 30 57.01 24.49 -27.18
CA LYS A 30 56.20 25.45 -26.42
C LYS A 30 54.70 25.12 -26.45
N ARG A 31 54.17 24.63 -27.57
CA ARG A 31 52.78 24.18 -27.67
C ARG A 31 52.51 22.95 -26.81
N LEU A 32 53.38 21.95 -26.88
CA LEU A 32 53.27 20.74 -26.09
C LEU A 32 53.39 21.04 -24.59
N GLU A 33 54.29 21.94 -24.19
CA GLU A 33 54.39 22.42 -22.80
C GLU A 33 53.10 23.08 -22.30
N ALA A 34 52.45 23.89 -23.14
CA ALA A 34 51.16 24.49 -22.80
C ALA A 34 50.07 23.42 -22.61
N LYS A 35 50.00 22.45 -23.50
CA LYS A 35 49.06 21.32 -23.41
C LYS A 35 49.30 20.47 -22.15
N VAL A 36 50.57 20.23 -21.80
CA VAL A 36 50.92 19.50 -20.56
C VAL A 36 50.46 20.27 -19.32
N ARG A 37 50.56 21.61 -19.30
CA ARG A 37 50.05 22.41 -18.18
C ARG A 37 48.53 22.32 -18.05
N GLU A 38 47.81 22.47 -19.16
CA GLU A 38 46.35 22.34 -19.21
C GLU A 38 45.89 20.96 -18.72
N GLN A 39 46.52 19.89 -19.20
CA GLN A 39 46.20 18.53 -18.77
C GLN A 39 46.50 18.30 -17.28
N ARG A 40 47.56 18.91 -16.72
CA ARG A 40 47.84 18.85 -15.29
C ARG A 40 46.77 19.55 -14.46
N GLU A 41 46.29 20.71 -14.90
CA GLU A 41 45.20 21.42 -14.23
C GLU A 41 43.90 20.61 -14.25
N GLU A 42 43.57 19.98 -15.38
CA GLU A 42 42.41 19.10 -15.50
C GLU A 42 42.51 17.89 -14.55
N ILE A 43 43.69 17.28 -14.43
CA ILE A 43 43.93 16.18 -13.49
C ILE A 43 43.68 16.64 -12.05
N VAL A 44 44.24 17.78 -11.64
CA VAL A 44 44.04 18.32 -10.28
C VAL A 44 42.56 18.57 -9.98
N GLN A 45 41.80 19.11 -10.95
CA GLN A 45 40.35 19.32 -10.78
C GLN A 45 39.59 17.99 -10.64
N LYS A 46 39.96 16.98 -11.44
CA LYS A 46 39.35 15.64 -11.35
C LYS A 46 39.67 14.94 -10.04
N ASP A 47 40.89 15.05 -9.55
CA ASP A 47 41.32 14.47 -8.27
C ASP A 47 40.54 15.09 -7.10
N ALA A 48 40.37 16.42 -7.09
CA ALA A 48 39.55 17.09 -6.08
C ALA A 48 38.09 16.61 -6.11
N LYS A 49 37.52 16.40 -7.30
CA LYS A 49 36.16 15.87 -7.46
C LYS A 49 36.05 14.41 -7.00
N LEU A 50 37.07 13.59 -7.24
CA LEU A 50 37.12 12.22 -6.74
C LEU A 50 37.15 12.17 -5.21
N GLU A 51 37.90 13.07 -4.58
CA GLU A 51 37.94 13.19 -3.12
C GLU A 51 36.57 13.58 -2.54
N GLU A 52 35.91 14.58 -3.13
CA GLU A 52 34.56 15.00 -2.74
C GLU A 52 33.55 13.83 -2.85
N LEU A 53 33.58 13.12 -3.97
CA LEU A 53 32.75 11.94 -4.18
C LEU A 53 33.05 10.84 -3.16
N GLY A 54 34.32 10.62 -2.80
CA GLY A 54 34.74 9.67 -1.76
C GLY A 54 34.16 10.02 -0.38
N ILE A 55 34.14 11.31 -0.02
CA ILE A 55 33.51 11.79 1.21
C ILE A 55 31.99 11.54 1.16
N CYS A 56 31.35 11.83 0.03
CA CYS A 56 29.91 11.63 -0.15
C CYS A 56 29.53 10.14 0.00
N ILE A 57 30.27 9.24 -0.64
CA ILE A 57 30.09 7.78 -0.52
C ILE A 57 30.22 7.34 0.94
N SER A 58 31.24 7.82 1.64
CA SER A 58 31.48 7.47 3.05
C SER A 58 30.33 7.92 3.95
N ARG A 59 29.78 9.12 3.71
CA ARG A 59 28.60 9.64 4.41
C ARG A 59 27.35 8.79 4.13
N LEU A 60 27.07 8.49 2.87
CA LEU A 60 25.92 7.68 2.48
C LEU A 60 26.00 6.27 3.07
N LYS A 61 27.19 5.66 3.09
CA LYS A 61 27.41 4.35 3.72
C LYS A 61 27.08 4.37 5.22
N ARG A 62 27.41 5.45 5.94
CA ARG A 62 27.02 5.62 7.35
C ARG A 62 25.51 5.71 7.51
N GLN A 63 24.83 6.52 6.70
CA GLN A 63 23.37 6.65 6.75
C GLN A 63 22.65 5.34 6.46
N VAL A 64 23.11 4.57 5.46
CA VAL A 64 22.57 3.23 5.17
C VAL A 64 22.71 2.32 6.39
N ASN A 65 23.90 2.27 7.01
CA ASN A 65 24.12 1.43 8.19
C ASN A 65 23.22 1.82 9.37
N GLU A 66 23.02 3.13 9.60
CA GLU A 66 22.13 3.63 10.64
C GLU A 66 20.67 3.23 10.38
N LYS A 67 20.18 3.47 9.16
CA LYS A 67 18.83 3.06 8.77
C LYS A 67 18.61 1.55 8.82
N SER A 68 19.60 0.74 8.45
CA SER A 68 19.55 -0.72 8.59
C SER A 68 19.53 -1.18 10.05
N ARG A 69 20.13 -0.43 10.98
CA ARG A 69 20.03 -0.70 12.43
C ARG A 69 18.64 -0.33 12.95
N GLU A 70 18.13 0.82 12.55
CA GLU A 70 16.78 1.29 12.90
C GLU A 70 15.71 0.29 12.44
N ALA A 71 15.80 -0.17 11.19
CA ALA A 71 14.90 -1.17 10.61
C ALA A 71 14.90 -2.48 11.41
N ARG A 72 16.08 -3.02 11.73
CA ARG A 72 16.21 -4.23 12.56
C ARG A 72 15.68 -4.04 13.98
N SER A 73 15.78 -2.85 14.54
CA SER A 73 15.18 -2.54 15.84
C SER A 73 13.65 -2.57 15.77
N LYS A 74 13.08 -1.94 14.74
CA LYS A 74 11.62 -1.91 14.49
C LYS A 74 11.08 -3.30 14.22
N GLU A 75 11.77 -4.10 13.42
CA GLU A 75 11.40 -5.50 13.15
C GLU A 75 11.31 -6.34 14.43
N ARG A 76 12.31 -6.22 15.32
CA ARG A 76 12.29 -6.90 16.63
C ARG A 76 11.13 -6.44 17.50
N ALA A 77 10.83 -5.15 17.53
CA ALA A 77 9.70 -4.61 18.28
C ALA A 77 8.37 -5.17 17.74
N ILE A 78 8.18 -5.17 16.43
CA ILE A 78 7.00 -5.76 15.78
C ILE A 78 6.88 -7.24 16.13
N GLN A 79 7.98 -8.00 16.04
CA GLN A 79 7.96 -9.43 16.37
C GLN A 79 7.56 -9.68 17.83
N SER A 80 8.07 -8.88 18.78
CA SER A 80 7.67 -8.98 20.18
C SER A 80 6.19 -8.67 20.40
N GLU A 81 5.66 -7.67 19.68
CA GLU A 81 4.25 -7.29 19.76
C GLU A 81 3.33 -8.35 19.15
N CYS A 82 3.72 -8.96 18.03
CA CYS A 82 2.99 -10.09 17.45
C CYS A 82 2.90 -11.27 18.44
N ARG A 83 4.03 -11.68 19.03
CA ARG A 83 4.05 -12.74 20.05
C ARG A 83 3.17 -12.39 21.26
N ARG A 84 3.19 -11.12 21.70
CA ARG A 84 2.35 -10.63 22.80
C ARG A 84 0.87 -10.74 22.45
N LYS A 85 0.47 -10.33 21.25
CA LYS A 85 -0.92 -10.45 20.76
C LYS A 85 -1.36 -11.90 20.65
N GLU A 86 -0.52 -12.79 20.12
CA GLU A 86 -0.81 -14.23 20.04
C GLU A 86 -1.06 -14.84 21.42
N LEU A 87 -0.20 -14.53 22.40
CA LEU A 87 -0.37 -14.99 23.77
C LEU A 87 -1.69 -14.47 24.39
N LEU A 88 -2.03 -13.21 24.13
CA LEU A 88 -3.22 -12.57 24.65
C LEU A 88 -4.48 -13.16 24.01
N ASN A 89 -4.49 -13.37 22.69
CA ASN A 89 -5.54 -14.08 21.98
C ASN A 89 -5.71 -15.51 22.50
N GLY A 90 -4.60 -16.22 22.75
CA GLY A 90 -4.63 -17.55 23.36
C GLY A 90 -5.24 -17.56 24.75
N LYS A 91 -4.98 -16.55 25.59
CA LYS A 91 -5.56 -16.42 26.93
C LYS A 91 -7.05 -16.08 26.90
N ILE A 92 -7.46 -15.16 26.03
CA ILE A 92 -8.87 -14.78 25.84
C ILE A 92 -9.63 -15.99 25.29
N LEU A 93 -9.23 -16.51 24.14
CA LEU A 93 -9.96 -17.58 23.45
C LEU A 93 -9.76 -18.98 24.07
N GLY A 94 -8.76 -19.12 24.95
CA GLY A 94 -8.39 -20.38 25.58
C GLY A 94 -9.20 -20.72 26.82
N SER A 95 -9.85 -19.76 27.47
CA SER A 95 -10.82 -20.08 28.53
C SER A 95 -12.22 -20.26 27.92
N SER A 96 -12.85 -21.40 28.20
CA SER A 96 -14.20 -21.73 27.74
C SER A 96 -15.24 -20.67 28.15
N LYS A 97 -15.01 -19.98 29.27
CA LYS A 97 -15.83 -18.87 29.76
C LYS A 97 -15.67 -17.62 28.88
N SER A 98 -14.45 -17.16 28.61
CA SER A 98 -14.21 -15.99 27.75
C SER A 98 -14.60 -16.22 26.29
N ARG A 99 -14.50 -17.47 25.78
CA ARG A 99 -14.98 -17.79 24.43
C ARG A 99 -16.50 -17.62 24.33
N ARG A 100 -17.25 -18.11 25.32
CA ARG A 100 -18.70 -17.94 25.39
C ARG A 100 -19.07 -16.45 25.50
N ASP A 101 -18.40 -15.71 26.38
CA ASP A 101 -18.65 -14.27 26.57
C ASP A 101 -18.34 -13.44 25.31
N TYR A 102 -17.32 -13.83 24.54
CA TYR A 102 -17.00 -13.23 23.24
C TYR A 102 -18.12 -13.45 22.22
N TYR A 103 -18.60 -14.68 22.06
CA TYR A 103 -19.67 -14.99 21.12
C TYR A 103 -20.98 -14.31 21.52
N ILE A 104 -21.33 -14.31 22.81
CA ILE A 104 -22.49 -13.56 23.32
C ILE A 104 -22.36 -12.07 22.99
N SER A 105 -21.18 -11.47 23.19
CA SER A 105 -20.97 -10.05 22.87
C SER A 105 -21.10 -9.76 21.38
N LEU A 106 -20.61 -10.67 20.52
CA LEU A 106 -20.74 -10.56 19.08
C LEU A 106 -22.19 -10.69 18.61
N GLU A 107 -22.92 -11.66 19.15
CA GLU A 107 -24.36 -11.85 18.90
C GLU A 107 -25.17 -10.64 19.35
N MET A 108 -24.89 -10.08 20.52
CA MET A 108 -25.55 -8.87 21.00
C MET A 108 -25.29 -7.67 20.10
N LYS A 109 -24.08 -7.54 19.55
CA LYS A 109 -23.78 -6.47 18.60
C LYS A 109 -24.61 -6.61 17.31
N MET A 110 -24.67 -7.81 16.74
CA MET A 110 -25.48 -8.09 15.54
C MET A 110 -26.97 -7.88 15.80
N LEU A 111 -27.45 -8.28 16.98
CA LEU A 111 -28.83 -8.09 17.40
C LEU A 111 -29.17 -6.60 17.49
N ASN A 112 -28.27 -5.80 18.07
CA ASN A 112 -28.47 -4.35 18.19
C ASN A 112 -28.51 -3.65 16.82
N GLU A 113 -27.66 -4.08 15.87
CA GLU A 113 -27.72 -3.60 14.48
C GLU A 113 -29.06 -3.94 13.81
N ARG A 114 -29.59 -5.15 14.04
CA ARG A 114 -30.91 -5.54 13.54
C ARG A 114 -32.04 -4.72 14.17
N PHE A 115 -31.99 -4.46 15.48
CA PHE A 115 -32.97 -3.61 16.17
C PHE A 115 -32.99 -2.19 15.60
N GLU A 116 -31.83 -1.60 15.32
CA GLU A 116 -31.77 -0.27 14.70
C GLU A 116 -32.37 -0.23 13.30
N ILE A 117 -32.13 -1.26 12.49
CA ILE A 117 -32.77 -1.39 11.17
C ILE A 117 -34.30 -1.49 11.33
N MET A 118 -34.77 -2.32 12.26
CA MET A 118 -36.19 -2.52 12.51
C MET A 118 -36.88 -1.26 13.05
N ARG A 119 -36.22 -0.53 13.96
CA ARG A 119 -36.70 0.75 14.48
C ARG A 119 -36.87 1.77 13.36
N ARG A 120 -35.90 1.89 12.45
CA ARG A 120 -35.99 2.79 11.29
C ARG A 120 -37.12 2.39 10.34
N PHE A 121 -37.31 1.10 10.13
CA PHE A 121 -38.39 0.57 9.31
C PHE A 121 -39.77 0.91 9.90
N ILE A 122 -39.95 0.71 11.21
CA ILE A 122 -41.18 1.05 11.94
C ILE A 122 -41.48 2.56 11.82
N LEU A 123 -40.47 3.41 12.06
CA LEU A 123 -40.62 4.86 11.92
C LEU A 123 -41.04 5.27 10.49
N ALA A 124 -40.44 4.67 9.48
CA ALA A 124 -40.79 4.94 8.08
C ALA A 124 -42.24 4.50 7.75
N ILE A 125 -42.72 3.41 8.34
CA ILE A 125 -44.12 2.98 8.20
C ILE A 125 -45.06 3.94 8.92
N SER A 126 -44.76 4.33 10.16
CA SER A 126 -45.61 5.26 10.93
C SER A 126 -45.75 6.60 10.22
N GLU A 127 -44.65 7.13 9.67
CA GLU A 127 -44.67 8.38 8.91
C GLU A 127 -45.50 8.27 7.62
N ARG A 128 -45.41 7.14 6.91
CA ARG A 128 -46.08 6.95 5.62
C ARG A 128 -47.57 6.66 5.74
N PHE A 129 -47.98 5.95 6.78
CA PHE A 129 -49.36 5.49 6.97
C PHE A 129 -50.11 6.26 8.08
N GLY A 130 -49.45 7.21 8.75
CA GLY A 130 -50.04 8.01 9.84
C GLY A 130 -50.38 7.17 11.07
N LEU A 131 -49.67 6.05 11.29
CA LEU A 131 -49.88 5.19 12.45
C LEU A 131 -49.26 5.85 13.68
N ASP A 132 -50.09 6.06 14.70
CA ASP A 132 -49.69 6.46 16.04
C ASP A 132 -48.78 5.37 16.66
N PHE A 133 -47.81 5.78 17.48
CA PHE A 133 -47.00 4.88 18.30
C PHE A 133 -47.86 3.95 19.19
N GLU A 134 -49.04 4.41 19.63
CA GLU A 134 -50.05 3.64 20.36
C GLU A 134 -50.59 2.46 19.53
N VAL A 135 -50.75 2.61 18.21
CA VAL A 135 -51.18 1.51 17.33
C VAL A 135 -50.06 0.48 17.16
N PHE A 136 -48.80 0.92 17.16
CA PHE A 136 -47.65 0.02 17.16
C PHE A 136 -47.48 -0.71 18.49
N ASP A 137 -47.69 -0.05 19.62
CA ASP A 137 -47.65 -0.68 20.95
C ASP A 137 -48.77 -1.71 21.11
N GLU A 138 -49.96 -1.42 20.58
CA GLU A 138 -51.08 -2.36 20.53
C GLU A 138 -50.79 -3.54 19.57
N LEU A 139 -50.23 -3.29 18.38
CA LEU A 139 -49.77 -4.34 17.46
C LEU A 139 -48.68 -5.22 18.07
N ILE A 140 -47.75 -4.64 18.84
CA ILE A 140 -46.71 -5.38 19.56
C ILE A 140 -47.35 -6.24 20.65
N ARG A 141 -48.25 -5.69 21.48
CA ARG A 141 -49.00 -6.46 22.49
C ARG A 141 -49.81 -7.59 21.87
N ILE A 142 -50.43 -7.36 20.71
CA ILE A 142 -51.15 -8.40 19.97
C ILE A 142 -50.18 -9.42 19.38
N SER A 143 -49.00 -9.02 18.91
CA SER A 143 -48.01 -9.95 18.38
C SER A 143 -47.32 -10.79 19.47
N GLU A 144 -47.22 -10.26 20.69
CA GLU A 144 -46.70 -10.95 21.88
C GLU A 144 -47.77 -11.84 22.54
N GLY A 145 -49.05 -11.51 22.36
CA GLY A 145 -50.21 -12.32 22.73
C GLY A 145 -50.70 -13.16 21.56
N PHE A 146 -50.12 -14.34 21.37
CA PHE A 146 -50.31 -15.23 20.21
C PHE A 146 -51.74 -15.70 19.87
N ASP A 147 -52.79 -15.23 20.55
CA ASP A 147 -54.17 -15.67 20.34
C ASP A 147 -55.16 -14.49 20.38
N ASP A 148 -54.89 -13.42 19.62
CA ASP A 148 -55.96 -12.45 19.36
C ASP A 148 -56.84 -12.96 18.19
N PRO A 149 -58.10 -13.36 18.45
CA PRO A 149 -59.01 -13.85 17.43
C PRO A 149 -59.29 -12.80 16.35
N VAL A 150 -59.19 -11.51 16.64
CA VAL A 150 -59.40 -10.43 15.68
C VAL A 150 -58.26 -10.37 14.66
N ILE A 151 -57.01 -10.55 15.10
CA ILE A 151 -55.86 -10.58 14.19
C ILE A 151 -55.80 -11.89 13.42
N SER A 152 -56.24 -13.01 13.99
CA SER A 152 -56.39 -14.27 13.27
C SER A 152 -57.40 -14.15 12.12
N VAL A 153 -58.55 -13.51 12.37
CA VAL A 153 -59.57 -13.21 11.36
C VAL A 153 -59.06 -12.22 10.31
N LEU A 154 -58.32 -11.18 10.72
CA LEU A 154 -57.74 -10.21 9.80
C LEU A 154 -56.69 -10.88 8.88
N LEU A 155 -55.79 -11.69 9.43
CA LEU A 155 -54.77 -12.43 8.68
C LEU A 155 -55.40 -13.45 7.73
N ASP A 156 -56.44 -14.17 8.15
CA ASP A 156 -57.20 -15.07 7.27
C ASP A 156 -57.92 -14.29 6.14
N SER A 157 -58.33 -13.05 6.37
CA SER A 157 -59.01 -12.21 5.37
C SER A 157 -58.09 -11.56 4.33
N ILE A 158 -56.80 -11.38 4.65
CA ILE A 158 -55.78 -10.80 3.75
C ILE A 158 -54.80 -11.83 3.18
N SER A 159 -54.84 -13.09 3.66
CA SER A 159 -54.04 -14.19 3.12
C SER A 159 -54.70 -14.77 1.85
N PRO A 160 -54.11 -14.61 0.65
CA PRO A 160 -54.79 -14.91 -0.62
C PRO A 160 -54.95 -16.40 -0.95
N SER A 161 -54.88 -17.33 0.03
CA SER A 161 -54.53 -18.73 -0.27
C SER A 161 -55.38 -19.82 0.39
N LYS A 162 -56.59 -19.54 0.90
CA LYS A 162 -57.44 -20.57 1.53
C LYS A 162 -58.70 -20.98 0.76
N GLN A 163 -58.89 -20.51 -0.48
CA GLN A 163 -60.06 -20.90 -1.31
C GLN A 163 -59.80 -22.07 -2.29
N MET A 164 -58.64 -22.74 -2.26
CA MET A 164 -58.33 -23.83 -3.24
C MET A 164 -58.15 -25.24 -2.66
N LEU A 165 -58.51 -25.51 -1.40
CA LEU A 165 -58.31 -26.85 -0.80
C LEU A 165 -59.54 -27.39 -0.05
N GLN A 166 -60.73 -27.28 -0.62
CA GLN A 166 -61.91 -28.04 -0.16
C GLN A 166 -62.61 -28.84 -1.28
N GLY A 167 -61.86 -29.20 -2.34
CA GLY A 167 -62.41 -29.91 -3.51
C GLY A 167 -61.82 -31.28 -3.83
N GLN A 168 -60.90 -31.83 -3.03
CA GLN A 168 -60.24 -33.10 -3.34
C GLN A 168 -59.94 -33.95 -2.09
N GLU A 169 -60.96 -34.33 -1.32
CA GLU A 169 -60.88 -35.47 -0.39
C GLU A 169 -62.17 -36.32 -0.47
N GLU A 170 -62.57 -36.68 -1.69
CA GLU A 170 -63.52 -37.79 -1.94
C GLU A 170 -63.05 -38.55 -3.18
N GLN A 171 -61.93 -39.26 -3.05
CA GLN A 171 -61.55 -40.44 -3.85
C GLN A 171 -60.16 -40.88 -3.42
N ASP A 172 -60.10 -41.79 -2.46
CA ASP A 172 -59.20 -42.96 -2.47
C ASP A 172 -59.37 -43.74 -1.15
N GLY A 173 -60.58 -44.23 -0.95
CA GLY A 173 -60.82 -45.39 -0.10
C GLY A 173 -60.62 -46.65 -0.94
N ILE A 174 -59.40 -47.17 -1.01
CA ILE A 174 -59.15 -48.54 -1.47
C ILE A 174 -58.16 -49.22 -0.53
N HIS A 175 -58.70 -50.22 0.18
CA HIS A 175 -58.12 -51.51 0.53
C HIS A 175 -56.60 -51.68 0.39
N LEU A 176 -55.96 -52.28 1.40
CA LEU A 176 -55.80 -53.73 1.45
C LEU A 176 -55.33 -54.22 2.83
N LYS A 177 -55.68 -55.49 3.05
CA LYS A 177 -55.33 -56.37 4.16
C LYS A 177 -53.83 -56.49 4.42
#